data_AF-A0A2M7SNW5-F1
#
_entry.id   AF-A0A2M7SNW5-F1
#
_cell.length_a   1.000
_cell.length_b   1.000
_cell.length_c   1.000
_cell.angle_alpha   90.00
_cell.angle_beta   90.00
_cell.angle_gamma   90.00
#
_symmetry.space_group_name_H-M   'P 1'
#
loop_
_entity.id
_entity.type
_entity.pdbx_description
1 polymer ?
#
loop_
_entity_poly.entity_id
_entity_poly.type
_entity_poly.pdbx_seq_one_letter_code
_entity_poly.pdbx_strand_id
1 'polypeptide(L)'
;MTGFQPVRKYVFGTIPFYEDQIELIFEYIFKDLKAKNPTIALAYPDTASGNISRDTCRKLTKIYNVKNYVETIISVGAGDFTSQILRLKTHNPDYVIIQLHPRRRQNLAPHVFKALEANATFPETVGVMRINDGLDKVLVHQW
;
A
#
# COMPACT_ATOMS: atom_id res chain seq x y z
N MET A 1 3.10 23.25 0.84
CA MET A 1 3.37 22.38 2.01
C MET A 1 2.62 22.93 3.20
N THR A 2 1.46 22.35 3.50
CA THR A 2 0.75 22.61 4.76
C THR A 2 1.49 21.87 5.87
N GLY A 3 2.03 22.62 6.84
CA GLY A 3 2.88 22.08 7.90
C GLY A 3 2.17 21.04 8.77
N PHE A 4 2.96 20.12 9.32
CA PHE A 4 2.56 19.07 10.25
C PHE A 4 1.69 19.61 11.38
N GLN A 5 0.46 19.09 11.52
CA GLN A 5 -0.41 19.37 12.64
C GLN A 5 -0.41 18.18 13.62
N PRO A 6 0.11 18.34 14.85
CA PRO A 6 0.19 17.24 15.79
C PRO A 6 -1.20 16.80 16.27
N VAL A 7 -1.47 15.50 16.22
CA VAL A 7 -2.77 14.87 16.60
C VAL A 7 -3.11 15.12 18.08
N ARG A 8 -2.10 15.32 18.95
CA ARG A 8 -2.27 15.66 20.37
C ARG A 8 -1.26 16.71 20.78
N LYS A 9 -1.68 17.66 21.63
CA LYS A 9 -0.76 18.64 22.25
C LYS A 9 0.39 17.88 22.93
N TYR A 10 1.62 18.21 22.55
CA TYR A 10 2.88 17.64 23.07
C TYR A 10 3.28 16.23 22.60
N VAL A 11 2.57 15.64 21.63
CA VAL A 11 3.00 14.37 21.02
C VAL A 11 3.60 14.67 19.65
N PHE A 12 4.90 14.40 19.51
CA PHE A 12 5.66 14.57 18.28
C PHE A 12 6.13 13.19 17.80
N GLY A 13 5.73 12.81 16.59
CA GLY A 13 6.26 11.61 15.93
C GLY A 13 7.54 11.97 15.16
N THR A 14 8.54 11.10 15.23
CA THR A 14 9.78 11.23 14.42
C THR A 14 9.68 10.52 13.07
N ILE A 15 8.56 9.84 12.82
CA ILE A 15 8.29 9.04 11.61
C ILE A 15 6.95 9.55 11.04
N PRO A 16 6.80 9.63 9.70
CA PRO A 16 5.53 10.00 9.08
C PRO A 16 4.40 9.09 9.52
N PHE A 17 3.20 9.65 9.66
CA PHE A 17 2.00 8.86 9.92
C PHE A 17 1.62 8.01 8.70
N TYR A 18 0.78 7.00 8.90
CA TYR A 18 0.37 6.12 7.80
C TYR A 18 -0.38 6.88 6.71
N GLU A 19 -1.14 7.92 7.08
CA GLU A 19 -1.81 8.82 6.17
C GLU A 19 -0.80 9.52 5.25
N ASP A 20 0.26 10.10 5.82
CA ASP A 20 1.32 10.79 5.08
C ASP A 20 2.02 9.85 4.09
N GLN A 21 2.30 8.61 4.53
CA GLN A 21 2.92 7.59 3.67
C GLN A 21 2.02 7.23 2.47
N ILE A 22 0.71 7.08 2.70
CA ILE A 22 -0.25 6.76 1.64
C ILE A 22 -0.45 7.95 0.70
N GLU A 23 -0.50 9.19 1.21
CA GLU A 23 -0.58 10.40 0.38
C GLU A 23 0.62 10.49 -0.57
N LEU A 24 1.83 10.29 -0.06
CA LEU A 24 3.05 10.27 -0.88
C LEU A 24 3.02 9.19 -1.97
N ILE A 25 2.51 8.01 -1.65
CA ILE A 25 2.32 6.91 -2.59
C ILE A 25 1.40 7.32 -3.75
N PHE A 26 0.25 7.94 -3.45
CA PHE A 26 -0.66 8.42 -4.48
C PHE A 26 -0.04 9.54 -5.32
N GLU A 27 0.67 10.48 -4.67
CA GLU A 27 1.41 11.51 -5.40
C GLU A 27 2.38 10.88 -6.41
N TYR A 28 3.15 9.87 -5.99
CA TYR A 28 4.08 9.18 -6.87
C TYR A 28 3.40 8.49 -8.06
N ILE A 29 2.30 7.76 -7.81
CA ILE A 29 1.55 7.06 -8.88
C ILE A 29 1.03 8.06 -9.93
N PHE A 30 0.51 9.21 -9.50
CA PHE A 30 -0.18 10.13 -10.42
C PHE A 30 0.72 11.24 -10.98
N LYS A 31 1.66 11.76 -10.20
CA LYS A 31 2.54 12.87 -10.62
C LYS A 31 3.80 12.36 -11.31
N ASP A 32 4.45 11.35 -10.74
CA ASP A 32 5.73 10.84 -11.24
C ASP A 32 5.56 9.73 -12.27
N LEU A 33 4.78 8.70 -11.93
CA LEU A 33 4.47 7.60 -12.87
C LEU A 33 3.42 8.00 -13.92
N LYS A 34 2.75 9.14 -13.71
CA LYS A 34 1.75 9.70 -14.65
C LYS A 34 0.66 8.70 -15.02
N ALA A 35 0.27 7.85 -14.06
CA ALA A 35 -0.78 6.85 -14.26
C ALA A 35 -2.10 7.54 -14.64
N LYS A 36 -2.79 6.99 -15.65
CA LYS A 36 -4.08 7.49 -16.11
C LYS A 36 -5.15 6.43 -15.85
N ASN A 37 -6.12 6.77 -15.02
CA ASN A 37 -7.25 5.90 -14.66
C ASN A 37 -6.84 4.50 -14.19
N PRO A 38 -5.91 4.36 -13.23
CA PRO A 38 -5.45 3.06 -12.78
C PRO A 38 -6.52 2.33 -11.96
N THR A 39 -6.44 1.01 -11.96
CA THR A 39 -7.02 0.13 -10.95
C THR A 39 -6.02 -0.02 -9.80
N ILE A 40 -6.41 0.36 -8.59
CA ILE A 40 -5.55 0.28 -7.41
C ILE A 40 -6.13 -0.73 -6.42
N ALA A 41 -5.31 -1.61 -5.88
CA ALA A 41 -5.68 -2.49 -4.79
C ALA A 41 -4.94 -2.13 -3.50
N LEU A 42 -5.63 -2.18 -2.36
CA LEU A 42 -5.05 -2.08 -1.03
C LEU A 42 -5.18 -3.41 -0.31
N ALA A 43 -4.07 -3.91 0.21
CA ALA A 43 -4.02 -5.03 1.13
C ALA A 43 -3.58 -4.54 2.52
N TYR A 44 -4.45 -4.69 3.53
CA TYR A 44 -4.24 -4.10 4.86
C TYR A 44 -4.73 -5.01 6.00
N PRO A 45 -4.13 -4.95 7.20
CA PRO A 45 -4.60 -5.72 8.35
C PRO A 45 -5.83 -5.08 9.01
N ASP A 46 -6.77 -5.87 9.52
CA ASP A 46 -7.91 -5.35 10.31
C ASP A 46 -7.45 -4.88 11.70
N THR A 47 -6.93 -3.66 11.75
CA THR A 47 -6.31 -3.01 12.90
C THR A 47 -6.55 -1.51 12.81
N ALA A 48 -6.33 -0.77 13.90
CA ALA A 48 -6.42 0.69 13.87
C ALA A 48 -5.54 1.31 12.76
N SER A 49 -4.29 0.88 12.64
CA SER A 49 -3.36 1.35 11.59
C SER A 49 -3.79 0.95 10.18
N GLY A 50 -4.40 -0.23 10.01
CA GLY A 50 -4.93 -0.66 8.72
C GLY A 50 -6.18 0.10 8.29
N ASN A 51 -7.06 0.39 9.24
CA ASN A 51 -8.26 1.20 9.01
C ASN A 51 -7.90 2.62 8.60
N ILE A 52 -6.87 3.21 9.22
CA ILE A 52 -6.32 4.52 8.83
C ILE A 52 -5.87 4.52 7.35
N SER A 53 -5.06 3.53 6.95
CA SER A 53 -4.61 3.42 5.56
C SER A 53 -5.76 3.22 4.57
N ARG A 54 -6.75 2.39 4.93
CA ARG A 54 -7.96 2.17 4.12
C ARG A 54 -8.73 3.47 3.92
N ASP A 55 -9.00 4.19 4.99
CA ASP A 55 -9.80 5.40 4.94
C ASP A 55 -9.07 6.52 4.18
N THR A 56 -7.74 6.57 4.31
CA THR A 56 -6.88 7.47 3.52
C THR A 56 -6.91 7.11 2.03
N CYS A 57 -6.74 5.84 1.67
CA CYS A 57 -6.88 5.39 0.28
C CYS A 57 -8.26 5.72 -0.28
N ARG A 58 -9.35 5.48 0.46
CA ARG A 58 -10.72 5.84 0.05
C ARG A 58 -10.90 7.33 -0.20
N LYS A 59 -10.25 8.19 0.58
CA LYS A 59 -10.25 9.64 0.36
C LYS A 59 -9.49 9.97 -0.93
N LEU A 60 -8.29 9.41 -1.10
CA LEU A 60 -7.42 9.73 -2.23
C LEU A 60 -7.93 9.18 -3.56
N THR A 61 -8.60 8.02 -3.58
CA THR A 61 -9.22 7.47 -4.80
C THR A 61 -10.37 8.32 -5.33
N LYS A 62 -10.91 9.25 -4.53
CA LYS A 62 -11.88 10.25 -4.98
C LYS A 62 -11.22 11.53 -5.50
N ILE A 63 -10.06 11.87 -4.95
CA ILE A 63 -9.28 13.06 -5.36
C ILE A 63 -8.55 12.77 -6.67
N TYR A 64 -7.93 11.60 -6.75
CA TYR A 64 -7.26 11.09 -7.92
C TYR A 64 -8.24 10.25 -8.72
N ASN A 65 -8.27 10.40 -10.05
CA ASN A 65 -9.22 9.72 -10.93
C ASN A 65 -8.90 8.22 -11.07
N VAL A 66 -9.04 7.46 -9.99
CA VAL A 66 -8.84 6.00 -9.94
C VAL A 66 -10.03 5.33 -10.61
N LYS A 67 -9.77 4.43 -11.56
CA LYS A 67 -10.83 3.72 -12.29
C LYS A 67 -11.58 2.76 -11.39
N ASN A 68 -10.83 1.95 -10.65
CA ASN A 68 -11.36 0.92 -9.76
C ASN A 68 -10.48 0.84 -8.52
N TYR A 69 -11.10 0.71 -7.35
CA TYR A 69 -10.40 0.55 -6.08
C TYR A 69 -10.85 -0.73 -5.38
N VAL A 70 -9.89 -1.57 -5.00
CA VAL A 70 -10.13 -2.91 -4.44
C VAL A 70 -9.50 -3.01 -3.07
N GLU A 71 -10.26 -3.49 -2.10
CA GLU A 71 -9.80 -3.68 -0.73
C GLU A 71 -9.70 -5.16 -0.39
N THR A 72 -8.58 -5.54 0.20
CA THR A 72 -8.34 -6.89 0.71
C THR A 72 -7.84 -6.83 2.15
N ILE A 73 -8.61 -7.42 3.06
CA ILE A 73 -8.21 -7.55 4.46
C ILE A 73 -7.24 -8.71 4.60
N ILE A 74 -6.10 -8.46 5.23
CA ILE A 74 -5.10 -9.43 5.62
C ILE A 74 -5.36 -9.79 7.09
N SER A 75 -5.86 -11.01 7.35
CA SER A 75 -6.15 -11.43 8.72
C SER A 75 -4.88 -11.48 9.58
N VAL A 76 -4.96 -10.89 10.78
CA VAL A 76 -3.87 -10.77 11.76
C VAL A 76 -3.69 -12.11 12.50
N GLY A 77 -3.51 -13.21 11.77
CA GLY A 77 -3.18 -14.52 12.34
C GLY A 77 -3.14 -15.66 11.32
N ALA A 78 -3.44 -15.38 10.05
CA ALA A 78 -3.47 -16.40 9.03
C ALA A 78 -2.05 -16.94 8.74
N GLY A 79 -1.93 -18.27 8.65
CA GLY A 79 -0.72 -18.94 8.15
C GLY A 79 -0.64 -18.99 6.62
N ASP A 80 -1.77 -18.78 5.94
CA ASP A 80 -1.90 -18.77 4.48
C ASP A 80 -2.73 -17.56 4.02
N PHE A 81 -2.37 -17.03 2.86
CA PHE A 81 -2.93 -15.82 2.24
C PHE A 81 -3.36 -16.04 0.79
N THR A 82 -3.47 -17.30 0.35
CA THR A 82 -3.79 -17.67 -1.03
C THR A 82 -5.11 -17.05 -1.52
N SER A 83 -6.14 -16.98 -0.66
CA SER A 83 -7.44 -16.40 -1.03
C SER A 83 -7.37 -14.88 -1.22
N GLN A 84 -6.61 -14.17 -0.38
CA GLN A 84 -6.36 -12.73 -0.52
C GLN A 84 -5.59 -12.45 -1.81
N ILE A 85 -4.56 -13.24 -2.09
CA ILE A 85 -3.77 -13.16 -3.32
C ILE A 85 -4.64 -13.43 -4.55
N LEU A 86 -5.47 -14.48 -4.52
CA LEU A 86 -6.37 -14.80 -5.63
C LEU A 86 -7.34 -13.65 -5.90
N ARG A 87 -7.90 -13.05 -4.85
CA ARG A 87 -8.75 -11.87 -4.98
C ARG A 87 -8.03 -10.72 -5.67
N LEU A 88 -6.78 -10.42 -5.26
CA LEU A 88 -5.97 -9.40 -5.92
C LEU A 88 -5.77 -9.72 -7.41
N LYS A 89 -5.46 -10.98 -7.76
CA LYS A 89 -5.31 -11.41 -9.16
C LYS A 89 -6.58 -11.25 -9.98
N THR A 90 -7.73 -11.65 -9.45
CA THR A 90 -9.01 -11.58 -10.17
C THR A 90 -9.38 -10.15 -10.56
N HIS A 91 -8.94 -9.16 -9.77
CA HIS A 91 -9.22 -7.76 -10.07
C HIS A 91 -8.19 -7.09 -10.98
N ASN A 92 -7.09 -7.78 -11.33
CA ASN A 92 -6.01 -7.31 -12.21
C ASN A 92 -5.60 -5.84 -11.97
N PRO A 93 -5.20 -5.47 -10.74
CA PRO A 93 -4.87 -4.08 -10.41
C PRO A 93 -3.57 -3.64 -11.11
N ASP A 94 -3.54 -2.39 -11.56
CA ASP A 94 -2.32 -1.75 -12.09
C ASP A 94 -1.31 -1.50 -10.97
N TYR A 95 -1.80 -1.16 -9.77
CA TYR A 95 -0.98 -0.92 -8.59
C TYR A 95 -1.55 -1.64 -7.35
N VAL A 96 -0.67 -2.27 -6.57
CA VAL A 96 -1.01 -2.87 -5.27
C VAL A 96 -0.25 -2.14 -4.17
N ILE A 97 -1.00 -1.59 -3.22
CA ILE A 97 -0.49 -1.01 -1.98
C ILE A 97 -0.64 -2.06 -0.89
N ILE A 98 0.45 -2.34 -0.16
CA ILE A 98 0.43 -3.33 0.92
C ILE A 98 0.92 -2.68 2.20
N GLN A 99 0.11 -2.74 3.26
CA GLN A 99 0.55 -2.41 4.60
C GLN A 99 0.85 -3.70 5.38
N LEU A 100 2.11 -3.87 5.78
CA LEU A 100 2.61 -5.03 6.51
C LEU A 100 3.28 -4.61 7.81
N HIS A 101 2.88 -5.21 8.93
CA HIS A 101 3.64 -5.08 10.16
C HIS A 101 5.01 -5.78 10.03
N PRO A 102 6.13 -5.21 10.53
CA PRO A 102 7.49 -5.73 10.32
C PRO A 102 7.68 -7.22 10.61
N ARG A 103 7.11 -7.73 11.72
CA ARG A 103 7.20 -9.17 12.07
C ARG A 103 6.54 -10.12 11.06
N ARG A 104 5.55 -9.65 10.30
CA ARG A 104 4.78 -10.48 9.35
C ARG A 104 5.34 -10.46 7.94
N ARG A 105 6.26 -9.54 7.69
CA ARG A 105 6.95 -9.39 6.42
C ARG A 105 7.67 -10.67 5.99
N GLN A 106 8.38 -11.33 6.90
CA GLN A 106 9.14 -12.54 6.58
C GLN A 106 8.27 -13.67 6.04
N ASN A 107 6.99 -13.73 6.46
CA ASN A 107 6.08 -14.78 6.03
C ASN A 107 5.21 -14.35 4.84
N LEU A 108 4.71 -13.11 4.81
CA LEU A 108 3.73 -12.69 3.80
C LEU A 108 4.37 -12.13 2.52
N ALA A 109 5.46 -11.38 2.65
CA ALA A 109 6.08 -10.71 1.52
C ALA A 109 6.56 -11.68 0.43
N PRO A 110 7.24 -12.82 0.74
CA PRO A 110 7.65 -13.76 -0.30
C PRO A 110 6.48 -14.36 -1.07
N HIS A 111 5.35 -14.63 -0.41
CA HIS A 111 4.18 -15.23 -1.04
C HIS A 111 3.42 -14.23 -1.90
N VAL A 112 3.23 -13.00 -1.42
CA VAL A 112 2.59 -11.94 -2.21
C VAL A 112 3.46 -11.55 -3.40
N PHE A 113 4.77 -11.37 -3.20
CA PHE A 113 5.68 -11.03 -4.29
C PHE A 113 5.81 -12.17 -5.30
N LYS A 114 5.99 -13.42 -4.86
CA LYS A 114 5.99 -14.57 -5.78
C LYS A 114 4.68 -14.69 -6.54
N ALA A 115 3.54 -14.48 -5.87
CA ALA A 115 2.25 -14.62 -6.52
C ALA A 115 1.94 -13.47 -7.49
N LEU A 116 2.43 -12.26 -7.22
CA LEU A 116 2.29 -11.11 -8.12
C LEU A 116 3.45 -11.00 -9.13
N GLU A 117 4.38 -11.98 -9.14
CA GLU A 117 5.60 -11.98 -9.97
C GLU A 117 6.51 -10.75 -9.73
N ALA A 118 6.47 -10.21 -8.51
CA ALA A 118 7.31 -9.11 -8.04
C ALA A 118 8.65 -9.61 -7.49
N ASN A 119 9.69 -8.79 -7.62
CA ASN A 119 10.87 -8.87 -6.76
C ASN A 119 11.04 -7.53 -6.03
N ALA A 120 10.77 -7.49 -4.73
CA ALA A 120 10.74 -6.26 -3.97
C ALA A 120 11.36 -6.41 -2.57
N THR A 121 12.41 -5.65 -2.30
CA THR A 121 13.08 -5.62 -0.99
C THR A 121 12.78 -4.29 -0.30
N PHE A 122 11.68 -4.22 0.45
CA PHE A 122 11.31 -2.96 1.13
C PHE A 122 12.15 -2.72 2.42
N PRO A 123 12.15 -1.54 3.04
CA PRO A 123 12.60 -1.34 4.42
C PRO A 123 11.44 -0.98 5.34
N GLU A 124 10.30 -0.52 4.81
CA GLU A 124 9.21 0.04 5.61
C GLU A 124 7.86 -0.68 5.47
N THR A 125 6.91 -0.25 6.31
CA THR A 125 5.62 -0.88 6.64
C THR A 125 4.59 -0.77 5.50
N VAL A 126 4.74 0.17 4.57
CA VAL A 126 3.82 0.38 3.44
C VAL A 126 4.62 0.43 2.13
N GLY A 127 4.22 -0.34 1.12
CA GLY A 127 4.87 -0.37 -0.20
C GLY A 127 3.88 -0.41 -1.36
N VAL A 128 4.33 0.01 -2.54
CA VAL A 128 3.57 -0.03 -3.80
C VAL A 128 4.27 -0.91 -4.82
N MET A 129 3.48 -1.68 -5.55
CA MET A 129 3.93 -2.51 -6.65
C MET A 129 3.10 -2.21 -7.90
N ARG A 130 3.75 -2.05 -9.06
CA ARG A 130 3.09 -2.02 -10.37
C ARG A 130 3.04 -3.43 -10.96
N ILE A 131 1.89 -3.84 -11.51
CA ILE A 131 1.71 -5.12 -12.17
C ILE A 131 1.64 -4.89 -13.69
N ASN A 132 2.33 -5.72 -14.49
CA ASN A 132 2.40 -5.77 -15.96
C ASN A 132 3.58 -5.09 -16.69
N ASP A 133 4.52 -4.46 -15.98
CA ASP A 133 5.85 -4.19 -16.54
C ASP A 133 6.82 -5.17 -15.85
N GLY A 134 7.50 -6.03 -16.61
CA GLY A 134 8.55 -6.88 -16.03
C GLY A 134 9.53 -6.04 -15.19
N LEU A 135 9.81 -6.56 -13.98
CA LEU A 135 10.96 -6.35 -13.08
C LEU A 135 11.55 -4.96 -12.76
N ASP A 136 11.23 -3.86 -13.44
CA ASP A 136 12.21 -2.76 -13.47
C ASP A 136 11.95 -1.56 -12.53
N LYS A 137 10.81 -1.47 -11.81
CA LYS A 137 10.56 -0.35 -10.89
C LYS A 137 9.80 -0.73 -9.63
N VAL A 138 10.45 -1.48 -8.76
CA VAL A 138 10.11 -1.50 -7.33
C VAL A 138 11.03 -0.50 -6.65
N LEU A 139 10.51 0.65 -6.26
CA LEU A 139 11.29 1.65 -5.52
C LEU A 139 10.79 1.81 -4.09
N VAL A 140 11.79 1.74 -3.25
CA VAL A 140 11.80 1.88 -1.82
C VAL A 140 12.05 3.35 -1.50
N HIS A 141 11.20 3.97 -0.68
CA HIS A 141 11.64 5.13 0.09
C HIS A 141 12.22 4.62 1.40
N GLN A 142 13.52 4.82 1.56
CA GLN A 142 14.22 4.75 2.84
C GLN A 142 14.24 6.16 3.42
N TRP A 143 13.87 6.31 4.68
CA TRP A 143 14.35 7.39 5.53
C TRP A 143 15.49 6.87 6.42
#